data_AF-A0A061NIJ4-F1
#
_entry.id   AF-A0A061NIJ4-F1
#
_cell.length_a   1.000
_cell.length_b   1.000
_cell.length_c   1.000
_cell.angle_alpha   90.00
_cell.angle_beta   90.00
_cell.angle_gamma   90.00
#
_symmetry.space_group_name_H-M   'P 1'
#
loop_
_entity.id
_entity.type
_entity.pdbx_description
1 polymer ?
#
loop_
_entity_poly.entity_id
_entity_poly.type
_entity_poly.pdbx_seq_one_letter_code
_entity_poly.pdbx_strand_id
1 'polypeptide(L)'
;MVLHEREWKFKLRNGKKVRLEQGAAVRIHKEQFEPFQILLNELETPAKESLASILRDFGYKRKHLVKCHNTLLRQLLHAQEEQKFTGVNFLIFEKEASSIIIQHRYERILHHIGEDYVYDRFECTSDQNERQVLTYTNMQTLK
;
A
#
# COMPACT_ATOMS: atom_id res chain seq x y z
N MET A 1 -1.87 5.13 15.56
CA MET A 1 -1.30 3.93 14.94
C MET A 1 -0.61 3.15 16.03
N VAL A 2 -0.94 1.88 16.18
CA VAL A 2 -0.25 0.97 17.11
C VAL A 2 0.82 0.25 16.28
N LEU A 3 2.07 0.28 16.74
CA LEU A 3 3.22 -0.29 16.03
C LEU A 3 3.68 -1.56 16.76
N HIS A 4 3.86 -2.66 16.02
CA HIS A 4 4.41 -3.90 16.57
C HIS A 4 5.93 -3.75 16.73
N GLU A 5 6.46 -4.02 17.93
CA GLU A 5 7.89 -3.95 18.25
C GLU A 5 8.46 -5.34 18.56
N ARG A 6 8.08 -6.36 17.78
CA ARG A 6 8.44 -7.79 17.94
C ARG A 6 7.82 -8.46 19.18
N GLU A 7 7.76 -9.80 19.16
CA GLU A 7 7.03 -10.63 20.13
C GLU A 7 5.57 -10.18 20.31
N TRP A 8 5.19 -9.85 21.55
CA TRP A 8 3.87 -9.39 21.99
C TRP A 8 3.90 -7.93 22.46
N LYS A 9 4.90 -7.13 22.03
CA LYS A 9 5.05 -5.73 22.43
C LYS A 9 4.50 -4.79 21.37
N PHE A 10 3.65 -3.85 21.81
CA PHE A 10 2.97 -2.88 20.97
C PHE A 10 3.21 -1.47 21.50
N LYS A 11 3.59 -0.53 20.63
CA LYS A 11 3.72 0.89 20.96
C LYS A 11 2.42 1.62 20.62
N LEU A 12 1.80 2.22 21.62
CA LEU A 12 0.63 3.07 21.48
C LEU A 12 1.01 4.47 20.96
N ARG A 13 0.00 5.22 20.52
CA ARG A 13 0.16 6.56 19.93
C ARG A 13 0.81 7.58 20.88
N ASN A 14 0.64 7.38 22.19
CA ASN A 14 1.24 8.19 23.25
C ASN A 14 2.65 7.73 23.64
N GLY A 15 3.25 6.82 22.88
CA GLY A 15 4.58 6.26 23.16
C GLY A 15 4.59 5.16 24.22
N LYS A 16 3.46 4.88 24.89
CA LYS A 16 3.36 3.79 25.88
C LYS A 16 3.55 2.45 25.19
N LYS A 17 4.40 1.60 25.76
CA LYS A 17 4.58 0.22 25.34
C LYS A 17 3.66 -0.68 26.15
N VAL A 18 2.94 -1.56 25.47
CA VAL A 18 2.06 -2.56 26.06
C VAL A 18 2.55 -3.93 25.62
N ARG A 19 2.80 -4.83 26.57
CA ARG A 19 3.06 -6.24 26.28
C ARG A 19 1.74 -6.98 26.43
N LEU A 20 1.31 -7.71 25.40
CA LEU A 20 0.15 -8.59 25.50
C LEU A 20 0.56 -9.87 26.24
N GLU A 21 -0.30 -10.31 27.14
CA GLU A 21 -0.20 -11.62 27.79
C GLU A 21 -0.93 -12.67 26.94
N GLN A 22 -0.57 -13.93 27.14
CA GLN A 22 -1.24 -15.03 26.45
C GLN A 22 -2.72 -15.08 26.88
N GLY A 23 -3.63 -15.14 25.90
CA GLY A 23 -5.08 -15.07 26.15
C GLY A 23 -5.65 -13.65 26.23
N ALA A 24 -4.82 -12.61 26.05
CA ALA A 24 -5.31 -11.23 26.01
C ALA A 24 -6.23 -10.99 24.79
N ALA A 25 -7.37 -10.34 25.04
CA ALA A 25 -8.27 -9.90 23.99
C ALA A 25 -7.72 -8.62 23.33
N VAL A 26 -7.53 -8.66 22.01
CA VAL A 26 -7.06 -7.51 21.23
C VAL A 26 -8.17 -7.05 20.31
N ARG A 27 -8.52 -5.76 20.38
CA ARG A 27 -9.44 -5.15 19.41
C ARG A 27 -8.63 -4.57 18.27
N ILE A 28 -8.70 -5.23 17.12
CA ILE A 28 -8.11 -4.71 15.88
C ILE A 28 -9.18 -3.83 15.20
N HIS A 29 -8.81 -2.61 14.84
CA HIS A 29 -9.71 -1.73 14.11
C HIS A 29 -9.99 -2.33 12.72
N LYS A 30 -11.26 -2.37 12.29
CA LYS A 30 -11.65 -2.98 11.01
C LYS A 30 -10.87 -2.40 9.82
N GLU A 31 -10.53 -1.12 9.88
CA GLU A 31 -9.71 -0.45 8.85
C GLU A 31 -8.34 -1.09 8.60
N GLN A 32 -7.76 -1.81 9.57
CA GLN A 32 -6.50 -2.52 9.37
C GLN A 32 -6.64 -3.70 8.40
N PHE A 33 -7.88 -4.15 8.16
CA PHE A 33 -8.20 -5.20 7.20
C PHE A 33 -8.74 -4.64 5.87
N GLU A 34 -8.88 -3.31 5.74
CA GLU A 34 -9.33 -2.68 4.51
C GLU A 34 -8.18 -2.74 3.48
N PRO A 35 -8.38 -3.36 2.29
CA PRO A 35 -7.30 -3.60 1.33
C PRO A 35 -6.52 -2.34 0.93
N PHE A 36 -7.21 -1.21 0.84
CA PHE A 36 -6.59 0.08 0.52
C PHE A 36 -5.71 0.62 1.66
N GLN A 37 -6.12 0.42 2.92
CA GLN A 37 -5.29 0.82 4.05
C GLN A 37 -4.02 -0.04 4.11
N ILE A 38 -4.15 -1.33 3.82
CA ILE A 38 -3.01 -2.25 3.75
C ILE A 38 -2.05 -1.81 2.64
N LEU A 39 -2.57 -1.53 1.44
CA LEU A 39 -1.76 -0.98 0.34
C LEU A 39 -1.01 0.28 0.77
N LEU A 40 -1.68 1.24 1.41
CA LEU A 40 -1.04 2.46 1.91
C LEU A 40 0.03 2.18 2.97
N ASN A 41 -0.05 1.08 3.71
CA ASN A 41 0.98 0.70 4.67
C ASN A 41 2.19 0.04 3.99
N GLU A 42 1.97 -0.66 2.88
CA GLU A 42 3.01 -1.31 2.05
C GLU A 42 3.83 -0.33 1.20
N LEU A 43 3.22 0.78 0.79
CA LEU A 43 3.90 1.81 0.01
C LEU A 43 4.93 2.57 0.85
N GLU A 44 6.02 2.97 0.24
CA GLU A 44 6.91 3.99 0.81
C GLU A 44 6.29 5.39 0.70
N THR A 45 6.78 6.35 1.49
CA THR A 45 6.23 7.71 1.53
C THR A 45 6.15 8.38 0.15
N PRO A 46 7.19 8.35 -0.71
CA PRO A 46 7.11 8.99 -2.03
C PRO A 46 6.08 8.33 -2.96
N ALA A 47 5.89 7.01 -2.86
CA ALA A 47 4.87 6.30 -3.62
C ALA A 47 3.44 6.66 -3.13
N LYS A 48 3.24 6.86 -1.81
CA LYS A 48 1.97 7.38 -1.28
C LYS A 48 1.67 8.78 -1.78
N GLU A 49 2.67 9.64 -1.84
CA GLU A 49 2.53 11.00 -2.36
C GLU A 49 2.19 10.99 -3.86
N SER A 50 2.79 10.08 -4.62
CA SER A 50 2.47 9.87 -6.05
C SER A 50 1.00 9.45 -6.24
N LEU A 51 0.53 8.47 -5.48
CA LEU A 51 -0.89 8.06 -5.50
C LEU A 51 -1.81 9.20 -5.07
N ALA A 52 -1.45 9.94 -4.02
CA ALA A 52 -2.22 11.09 -3.54
C ALA A 52 -2.26 12.23 -4.58
N SER A 53 -1.18 12.43 -5.34
CA SER A 53 -1.14 13.39 -6.45
C SER A 53 -2.13 13.01 -7.53
N ILE A 54 -2.09 11.76 -8.02
CA ILE A 54 -3.06 11.27 -9.02
C ILE A 54 -4.49 11.49 -8.56
N LEU A 55 -4.82 11.11 -7.33
CA LEU A 55 -6.17 11.30 -6.81
C LEU A 55 -6.57 12.78 -6.78
N ARG A 56 -5.65 13.67 -6.38
CA ARG A 56 -5.90 15.11 -6.37
C ARG A 56 -6.08 15.66 -7.79
N ASP A 57 -5.23 15.27 -8.72
CA ASP A 57 -5.20 15.78 -10.10
C ASP A 57 -6.49 15.40 -10.85
N PHE A 58 -7.01 14.19 -10.61
CA PHE A 58 -8.31 13.74 -11.15
C PHE A 58 -9.53 14.11 -10.28
N GLY A 59 -9.34 14.81 -9.15
CA GLY A 59 -10.44 15.26 -8.28
C GLY A 59 -11.12 14.17 -7.44
N TYR A 60 -10.42 13.07 -7.18
CA TYR A 60 -10.86 11.95 -6.35
C TYR A 60 -10.31 12.01 -4.91
N LYS A 61 -10.99 11.29 -4.02
CA LYS A 61 -10.64 11.15 -2.60
C LYS A 61 -10.83 9.69 -2.21
N ARG A 62 -10.24 9.27 -1.08
CA ARG A 62 -10.41 7.92 -0.53
C ARG A 62 -11.88 7.47 -0.43
N LYS A 63 -12.80 8.38 -0.09
CA LYS A 63 -14.23 8.07 0.02
C LYS A 63 -14.90 7.65 -1.30
N HIS A 64 -14.26 7.92 -2.44
CA HIS A 64 -14.74 7.52 -3.77
C HIS A 64 -14.22 6.13 -4.18
N LEU A 65 -13.37 5.49 -3.37
CA LEU A 65 -12.87 4.15 -3.65
C LEU A 65 -14.01 3.15 -3.57
N VAL A 66 -14.25 2.43 -4.66
CA VAL A 66 -15.25 1.35 -4.72
C VAL A 66 -14.58 -0.01 -4.57
N LYS A 67 -13.39 -0.17 -5.16
CA LYS A 67 -12.69 -1.47 -5.17
C LYS A 67 -11.18 -1.30 -5.07
N CYS A 68 -10.55 -2.14 -4.25
CA CYS A 68 -9.10 -2.27 -4.16
C CYS A 68 -8.72 -3.75 -4.18
N HIS A 69 -8.10 -4.19 -5.26
CA HIS A 69 -7.49 -5.50 -5.36
C HIS A 69 -6.01 -5.38 -5.02
N ASN A 70 -5.65 -5.79 -3.80
CA ASN A 70 -4.26 -5.87 -3.37
C ASN A 70 -3.74 -7.30 -3.56
N THR A 71 -2.92 -7.52 -4.59
CA THR A 71 -2.29 -8.82 -4.89
C THR A 71 -0.99 -9.04 -4.09
N LEU A 72 -0.30 -7.97 -3.68
CA LEU A 72 0.95 -8.06 -2.93
C LEU A 72 0.71 -8.73 -1.57
N LEU A 73 -0.31 -8.29 -0.84
CA LEU A 73 -0.69 -8.91 0.43
C LEU A 73 -0.92 -10.42 0.29
N ARG A 74 -1.59 -10.84 -0.79
CA ARG A 74 -1.84 -12.25 -1.06
C ARG A 74 -0.53 -13.01 -1.26
N GLN A 75 0.40 -12.46 -2.03
CA GLN A 75 1.70 -13.08 -2.27
C GLN A 75 2.50 -13.18 -0.96
N LEU A 76 2.53 -12.12 -0.14
CA LEU A 76 3.22 -12.11 1.15
C LEU A 76 2.66 -13.15 2.14
N LEU A 77 1.35 -13.37 2.16
CA LEU A 77 0.72 -14.38 3.03
C LEU A 77 1.02 -15.83 2.60
N HIS A 78 1.37 -16.05 1.33
CA HIS A 78 1.69 -17.38 0.79
C HIS A 78 3.20 -17.62 0.60
N ALA A 79 4.03 -16.60 0.81
CA ALA A 79 5.47 -16.69 0.67
C ALA A 79 6.06 -17.51 1.83
N GLN A 80 6.42 -18.77 1.57
CA GLN A 80 7.21 -19.55 2.53
C GLN A 80 8.69 -19.14 2.48
N GLU A 81 9.24 -18.91 1.29
CA GLU A 81 10.66 -18.57 1.07
C GLU A 81 10.89 -17.58 -0.09
N GLU A 82 9.84 -17.04 -0.71
CA GLU A 82 9.98 -16.10 -1.83
C GLU A 82 10.51 -14.74 -1.34
N GLN A 83 11.58 -14.27 -1.99
CA GLN A 83 12.18 -12.96 -1.77
C GLN A 83 11.82 -11.96 -2.88
N LYS A 84 11.09 -12.39 -3.91
CA LYS A 84 10.77 -11.58 -5.09
C LYS A 84 9.28 -11.56 -5.33
N PHE A 85 8.71 -10.36 -5.41
CA PHE A 85 7.28 -10.17 -5.60
C PHE A 85 7.06 -9.22 -6.76
N THR A 86 6.21 -9.60 -7.70
CA THR A 86 5.78 -8.73 -8.79
C THR A 86 4.29 -8.90 -9.01
N GLY A 87 3.64 -7.84 -9.43
CA GLY A 87 2.21 -7.90 -9.68
C GLY A 87 1.59 -6.56 -10.00
N VAL A 88 0.27 -6.57 -10.09
CA VAL A 88 -0.54 -5.38 -10.39
C VAL A 88 -1.72 -5.36 -9.44
N ASN A 89 -1.82 -4.28 -8.68
CA ASN A 89 -2.99 -3.94 -7.90
C ASN A 89 -3.96 -3.11 -8.77
N PHE A 90 -5.25 -3.26 -8.53
CA PHE A 90 -6.29 -2.47 -9.22
C PHE A 90 -7.08 -1.66 -8.21
N LEU A 91 -7.15 -0.35 -8.42
CA LEU A 91 -7.97 0.57 -7.65
C LEU A 91 -9.03 1.16 -8.57
N ILE A 92 -10.29 1.09 -8.15
CA ILE A 92 -11.42 1.66 -8.89
C ILE A 92 -12.04 2.72 -8.01
N PHE A 93 -12.11 3.95 -8.52
CA PHE A 93 -12.81 5.05 -7.88
C PHE A 93 -13.95 5.52 -8.75
N GLU A 94 -15.09 5.81 -8.12
CA GLU A 94 -16.29 6.31 -8.79
C GLU A 94 -16.81 7.53 -8.06
N LYS A 95 -17.21 8.56 -8.81
CA LYS A 95 -17.79 9.79 -8.30
C LYS A 95 -18.86 10.28 -9.25
N GLU A 96 -20.11 10.30 -8.79
CA GLU A 96 -21.26 10.70 -9.62
C GLU A 96 -21.34 9.87 -10.90
N ALA A 97 -21.04 10.47 -12.06
CA ALA A 97 -21.06 9.82 -13.37
C ALA A 97 -19.66 9.64 -13.99
N SER A 98 -18.58 9.82 -13.22
CA SER A 98 -17.21 9.58 -13.68
C SER A 98 -16.49 8.52 -12.87
N SER A 99 -15.50 7.88 -13.50
CA SER A 99 -14.69 6.85 -12.86
C SER A 99 -13.22 6.93 -13.27
N ILE A 100 -12.34 6.52 -12.37
CA ILE A 100 -10.93 6.29 -12.70
C ILE A 100 -10.51 4.89 -12.28
N ILE A 101 -9.63 4.31 -13.08
CA ILE A 101 -8.95 3.06 -12.76
C ILE A 101 -7.47 3.37 -12.60
N ILE A 102 -6.92 2.97 -11.45
CA ILE A 102 -5.48 3.03 -11.20
C ILE A 102 -4.93 1.61 -11.18
N GLN A 103 -4.04 1.33 -12.12
CA GLN A 103 -3.22 0.12 -12.12
C GLN A 103 -1.92 0.45 -11.40
N HIS A 104 -1.69 -0.22 -10.28
CA HIS A 104 -0.45 -0.08 -9.52
C HIS A 104 0.41 -1.32 -9.73
N ARG A 105 1.36 -1.24 -10.66
CA ARG A 105 2.37 -2.27 -10.88
C ARG A 105 3.46 -2.12 -9.84
N TYR A 106 3.81 -3.21 -9.17
CA TYR A 106 4.86 -3.23 -8.17
C TYR A 106 5.87 -4.31 -8.46
N GLU A 107 7.11 -4.05 -8.05
CA GLU A 107 8.16 -5.05 -7.92
C GLU A 107 8.84 -4.86 -6.56
N ARG A 108 9.13 -5.97 -5.88
CA ARG A 108 9.86 -6.03 -4.62
C ARG A 108 10.93 -7.10 -4.71
N ILE A 109 12.14 -6.79 -4.28
CA ILE A 109 13.16 -7.79 -3.97
C ILE A 109 13.57 -7.55 -2.52
N LEU A 110 13.19 -8.48 -1.66
CA LEU A 110 13.54 -8.45 -0.25
C LEU A 110 14.97 -8.98 -0.09
N HIS A 111 15.81 -8.26 0.63
CA HIS A 111 17.17 -8.66 0.92
C HIS A 111 17.32 -8.98 2.40
N HIS A 112 17.97 -10.11 2.73
CA HIS A 112 18.29 -10.43 4.13
C HIS A 112 19.27 -9.42 4.74
N ILE A 113 20.12 -8.81 3.91
CA ILE A 113 21.15 -7.84 4.29
C ILE A 113 21.19 -6.78 3.19
N GLY A 114 20.96 -5.52 3.55
CA GLY A 114 20.89 -4.39 2.60
C GLY A 114 19.50 -3.77 2.52
N GLU A 115 19.33 -2.80 1.64
CA GLU A 115 18.01 -2.19 1.36
C GLU A 115 17.22 -3.07 0.39
N ASP A 116 15.91 -3.17 0.61
CA ASP A 116 15.01 -3.86 -0.31
C ASP A 116 14.90 -3.07 -1.62
N TYR A 117 14.75 -3.77 -2.74
CA TYR A 117 14.37 -3.12 -3.99
C TYR A 117 12.87 -2.83 -3.98
N VAL A 118 12.51 -1.57 -4.23
CA VAL A 118 11.12 -1.12 -4.33
C VAL A 118 10.93 -0.38 -5.65
N TYR A 119 10.00 -0.87 -6.45
CA TYR A 119 9.53 -0.19 -7.65
C TYR A 119 8.00 -0.15 -7.65
N ASP A 120 7.43 1.03 -7.89
CA ASP A 120 6.00 1.28 -7.96
C ASP A 120 5.68 2.13 -9.19
N ARG A 121 4.77 1.66 -10.04
CA ARG A 121 4.24 2.41 -11.19
C ARG A 121 2.73 2.49 -11.09
N PHE A 122 2.22 3.71 -10.96
CA PHE A 122 0.80 4.03 -10.98
C PHE A 122 0.42 4.51 -12.37
N GLU A 123 -0.49 3.80 -13.03
CA GLU A 123 -1.12 4.22 -14.28
C GLU A 123 -2.60 4.48 -14.02
N CYS A 124 -3.00 5.75 -14.11
CA CYS A 124 -4.38 6.19 -13.99
C CYS A 124 -5.00 6.37 -15.38
N THR A 125 -6.20 5.86 -15.58
CA THR A 125 -7.03 6.12 -16.76
C THR A 125 -8.42 6.56 -16.30
N SER A 126 -8.91 7.68 -16.84
CA SER A 126 -10.30 8.11 -16.66
C SER A 126 -11.20 7.62 -17.79
N ASP A 127 -12.51 7.69 -17.57
CA ASP A 127 -13.54 7.47 -18.58
C ASP A 127 -13.55 8.54 -19.69
N GLN A 128 -12.87 9.68 -19.50
CA GLN A 128 -12.66 10.71 -20.52
C GLN A 128 -11.37 10.52 -21.34
N ASN A 129 -10.74 9.33 -21.26
CA ASN A 129 -9.46 9.01 -21.90
C ASN A 129 -8.25 9.84 -21.41
N GLU A 130 -8.35 10.50 -20.26
CA GLU A 130 -7.20 11.14 -19.64
C GLU A 130 -6.32 10.07 -18.98
N ARG A 131 -5.01 10.18 -19.17
CA ARG A 131 -4.03 9.21 -18.65
C ARG A 131 -2.89 9.90 -17.94
N GLN A 132 -2.52 9.37 -16.78
CA GLN A 132 -1.35 9.82 -16.02
C GLN A 132 -0.55 8.61 -15.57
N VAL A 133 0.77 8.69 -15.69
CA VAL A 133 1.69 7.65 -15.22
C VAL A 133 2.70 8.28 -14.28
N LEU A 134 2.80 7.75 -13.06
CA LEU A 134 3.83 8.10 -12.10
C LEU A 134 4.60 6.86 -11.70
N THR A 135 5.92 6.98 -11.62
CA THR A 135 6.81 5.89 -11.24
C THR A 135 7.68 6.33 -10.07
N TYR A 136 7.83 5.43 -9.12
CA TYR A 136 8.75 5.54 -8.00
C TYR A 136 9.68 4.32 -7.99
N THR A 137 10.96 4.57 -7.68
CA THR A 137 11.93 3.53 -7.34
C THR A 137 12.85 4.06 -6.26
N ASN A 138 13.23 3.19 -5.32
CA ASN A 138 14.19 3.55 -4.28
C ASN A 138 15.65 3.34 -4.72
N MET A 139 15.90 2.67 -5.86
CA MET A 139 17.22 2.63 -6.46
C MET A 139 17.53 3.92 -7.21
N GLN A 140 18.54 4.64 -6.74
CA GLN A 140 19.22 5.62 -7.57
C GLN A 140 19.91 4.87 -8.71
N THR A 141 19.50 5.13 -9.96
CA THR A 141 20.37 4.85 -11.09
C THR A 141 21.65 5.65 -10.89
N LEU A 142 22.72 4.99 -10.43
CA LEU A 142 24.07 5.48 -10.62
C LEU A 142 24.23 5.63 -12.14
N LYS A 143 24.19 6.87 -12.62
CA LYS A 143 24.58 7.23 -13.97
C LYS A 143 26.10 7.19 -14.09
#